data_AF-A0A5C6URN0-F1
#
_entry.id   AF-A0A5C6URN0-F1
#
_cell.length_a   1.000
_cell.length_b   1.000
_cell.length_c   1.000
_cell.angle_alpha   90.00
_cell.angle_beta   90.00
_cell.angle_gamma   90.00
#
_symmetry.space_group_name_H-M   'P 1'
#
loop_
_entity.id
_entity.type
_entity.pdbx_description
1 polymer ?
#
loop_
_entity_poly.entity_id
_entity_poly.type
_entity_poly.pdbx_seq_one_letter_code
_entity_poly.pdbx_strand_id
1 'polypeptide(L)'
;MHSPRQLAQRRILYAMAWFVFLFCSSVIATGMVVGRTSPSVAQEIAQPDSVADESGERADTSDGGPTALDEAAASPPPAEAAQLEEALDEEPAEPVAAAHGEAAEESAPENAAADAVDAQAAEQETFELSRMKGEKSSFLEKFVSFFGIFALLGVAWLMSTNRRKIDWKLVGIGTGLQLVFALFIFYVPGGQKVFEVATVAVSKLLEFTNTGADFIFSSYVTGSVEGGLINFAFAVLPTIIFFSALMTVLYHLGIMQKLVHMFAWVMQRTMGISGAESMSAAANIFVGQTEAPLVVKPFVKNMTMSELMVVMTGGFATVAGGVLAIYVGMMEPSFPDIAGHLLAASVMSAPAALVIAKIIYPETDHPMTAGKLEMEDLREDVNVLDAASRGAAEGMKLALNVAAMLLAFIALMELVNYLITWPSLMINASTLGSLAEAFAAGNMALPEGCDPATVADAAVVGCIETMQAAPGMTASWIAPVVTMQDIFGYIFWPFAWVMGVPAEDCYTIARLLGEKMVINELVAYGSLQQLLLDPNVVLSERSIIIATYALCGFANFGSIGIQLGGIGGIAPERKGDLARIALRAMFGGTLAAFMTATIAGILI
;
A
#
# COMPACT_ATOMS: atom_id res chain seq x y z
N MET A 1 -35.76 27.25 -21.36
CA MET A 1 -35.09 28.36 -20.66
C MET A 1 -34.43 27.80 -19.41
N HIS A 2 -33.10 27.71 -19.37
CA HIS A 2 -32.39 27.20 -18.19
C HIS A 2 -32.37 28.25 -17.08
N SER A 3 -32.51 27.81 -15.82
CA SER A 3 -32.48 28.72 -14.67
C SER A 3 -31.09 29.38 -14.53
N PRO A 4 -31.00 30.62 -14.03
CA PRO A 4 -29.72 31.31 -13.84
C PRO A 4 -28.70 30.51 -13.01
N ARG A 5 -29.18 29.64 -12.10
CA ARG A 5 -28.35 28.76 -11.27
C ARG A 5 -27.69 27.62 -12.07
N GLN A 6 -28.39 27.04 -13.05
CA GLN A 6 -27.83 26.00 -13.92
C GLN A 6 -26.77 26.56 -14.88
N LEU A 7 -26.95 27.81 -15.34
CA LEU A 7 -25.94 28.49 -16.16
C LEU A 7 -24.67 28.80 -15.36
N ALA A 8 -24.81 29.19 -14.10
CA ALA A 8 -23.68 29.45 -13.19
C ALA A 8 -22.90 28.15 -12.86
N GLN A 9 -23.59 27.04 -12.58
CA GLN A 9 -22.95 25.75 -12.34
C GLN A 9 -22.18 25.25 -13.57
N ARG A 10 -22.74 25.41 -14.78
CA ARG A 10 -22.03 25.07 -16.02
C ARG A 10 -20.82 25.96 -16.26
N ARG A 11 -20.91 27.27 -15.99
CA ARG A 11 -19.77 28.20 -16.11
C ARG A 11 -18.63 27.85 -15.17
N ILE A 12 -18.94 27.41 -13.94
CA ILE A 12 -17.94 26.92 -12.99
C ILE A 12 -17.33 25.60 -13.46
N LEU A 13 -18.14 24.67 -13.95
CA LEU A 13 -17.66 23.39 -14.50
C LEU A 13 -16.74 23.61 -15.72
N TYR A 14 -17.10 24.54 -16.62
CA TYR A 14 -16.26 24.91 -17.75
C TYR A 14 -15.00 25.67 -17.33
N ALA A 15 -15.06 26.51 -16.30
CA ALA A 15 -13.88 27.19 -15.75
C ALA A 15 -12.93 26.21 -15.05
N MET A 16 -13.44 25.19 -14.35
CA MET A 16 -12.65 24.10 -13.79
C MET A 16 -12.06 23.21 -14.89
N ALA A 17 -12.84 22.87 -15.92
CA ALA A 17 -12.33 22.14 -17.07
C ALA A 17 -11.26 22.94 -17.84
N TRP A 18 -11.43 24.26 -17.97
CA TRP A 18 -10.42 25.16 -18.56
C TRP A 18 -9.19 25.32 -17.69
N PHE A 19 -9.34 25.39 -16.36
CA PHE A 19 -8.21 25.42 -15.44
C PHE A 19 -7.44 24.11 -15.47
N VAL A 20 -8.12 22.96 -15.48
CA VAL A 20 -7.52 21.64 -15.68
C VAL A 20 -6.87 21.54 -17.05
N PHE A 21 -7.48 22.06 -18.11
CA PHE A 21 -6.89 22.03 -19.46
C PHE A 21 -5.65 22.93 -19.57
N LEU A 22 -5.68 24.15 -19.02
CA LEU A 22 -4.54 25.07 -18.98
C LEU A 22 -3.42 24.54 -18.06
N PHE A 23 -3.79 23.93 -16.94
CA PHE A 23 -2.86 23.26 -16.03
C PHE A 23 -2.22 22.06 -16.71
N CYS A 24 -3.00 21.17 -17.34
CA CYS A 24 -2.48 20.06 -18.16
C CYS A 24 -1.60 20.56 -19.32
N SER A 25 -1.94 21.68 -19.96
CA SER A 25 -1.11 22.27 -21.03
C SER A 25 0.21 22.83 -20.47
N SER A 26 0.19 23.42 -19.27
CA SER A 26 1.40 23.86 -18.57
C SER A 26 2.22 22.69 -18.03
N VAL A 27 1.58 21.58 -17.65
CA VAL A 27 2.21 20.33 -17.22
C VAL A 27 2.82 19.57 -18.40
N ILE A 28 2.21 19.61 -19.58
CA ILE A 28 2.84 19.11 -20.83
C ILE A 28 4.08 19.97 -21.15
N ALA A 29 3.97 21.29 -21.03
CA ALA A 29 5.10 22.19 -21.26
C ALA A 29 6.23 22.02 -20.21
N THR A 30 5.89 21.68 -18.96
CA THR A 30 6.87 21.46 -17.88
C THR A 30 7.42 20.03 -17.90
N GLY A 31 6.61 19.04 -18.29
CA GLY A 31 7.00 17.64 -18.50
C GLY A 31 7.98 17.48 -19.67
N MET A 32 7.92 18.34 -20.69
CA MET A 32 8.96 18.42 -21.73
C MET A 32 10.30 18.98 -21.22
N VAL A 33 10.32 19.68 -20.08
CA VAL A 33 11.53 20.22 -19.44
C VAL A 33 12.08 19.25 -18.41
N VAL A 34 11.22 18.60 -17.61
CA VAL A 34 11.63 17.61 -16.58
C VAL A 34 11.97 16.24 -17.19
N GLY A 35 11.28 15.82 -18.26
CA GLY A 35 11.58 14.57 -18.97
C GLY A 35 12.92 14.55 -19.73
N ARG A 36 13.67 15.66 -19.74
CA ARG A 36 15.05 15.71 -20.26
C ARG A 36 16.12 15.43 -19.20
N THR A 37 15.76 15.39 -17.92
CA THR A 37 16.70 15.26 -16.81
C THR A 37 16.55 13.98 -15.99
N SER A 38 15.58 13.13 -16.32
CA SER A 38 15.44 11.79 -15.75
C SER A 38 16.12 10.78 -16.68
N PRO A 39 17.14 10.02 -16.25
CA PRO A 39 17.60 8.89 -17.04
C PRO A 39 16.43 7.90 -17.14
N SER A 40 16.08 7.53 -18.37
CA SER A 40 15.22 6.39 -18.62
C SER A 40 15.84 5.17 -17.93
N VAL A 41 14.99 4.37 -17.29
CA VAL A 41 15.34 3.05 -16.77
C VAL A 41 15.68 2.17 -17.97
N ALA A 42 16.92 2.25 -18.43
CA ALA A 42 17.54 1.25 -19.29
C ALA A 42 18.07 0.15 -18.37
N GLN A 43 17.40 -1.00 -18.37
CA GLN A 43 17.93 -2.21 -17.75
C GLN A 43 19.25 -2.57 -18.43
N GLU A 44 20.33 -2.54 -17.66
CA GLU A 44 21.63 -3.08 -18.05
C GLU A 44 21.56 -4.61 -17.92
N ILE A 45 21.67 -5.29 -19.06
CA ILE A 45 21.82 -6.75 -19.13
C ILE A 45 23.21 -7.07 -18.59
N ALA A 46 23.29 -7.44 -17.31
CA ALA A 46 24.50 -8.01 -16.73
C ALA A 46 24.75 -9.42 -17.31
N GLN A 47 25.75 -9.54 -18.18
CA GLN A 47 26.38 -10.83 -18.51
C GLN A 47 27.35 -11.20 -17.39
N PRO A 48 27.36 -12.44 -16.87
CA PRO A 48 28.45 -12.90 -16.03
C PRO A 48 29.68 -13.24 -16.89
N ASP A 49 30.83 -12.69 -16.49
CA ASP A 49 32.16 -13.01 -16.99
C ASP A 49 32.42 -14.52 -16.97
N SER A 50 32.79 -15.10 -18.11
CA SER A 50 33.45 -16.41 -18.15
C SER A 50 34.93 -16.21 -18.48
N VAL A 51 35.73 -16.59 -17.50
CA VAL A 51 37.19 -16.62 -17.48
C VAL A 51 37.69 -17.62 -18.52
N ALA A 52 38.78 -17.22 -19.17
CA ALA A 52 39.57 -18.01 -20.08
C ALA A 52 39.94 -19.39 -19.54
N ASP A 53 39.91 -20.42 -20.40
CA ASP A 53 40.91 -21.48 -20.30
C ASP A 53 41.39 -21.87 -21.70
N GLU A 54 42.70 -21.74 -21.88
CA GLU A 54 43.46 -22.18 -23.04
C GLU A 54 43.83 -23.66 -22.86
N SER A 55 43.33 -24.54 -23.72
CA SER A 55 44.09 -25.76 -24.06
C SER A 55 43.68 -26.24 -25.44
N GLY A 56 44.59 -26.09 -26.39
CA GLY A 56 44.42 -26.58 -27.75
C GLY A 56 44.73 -28.06 -27.87
N GLU A 57 44.02 -28.74 -28.76
CA GLU A 57 44.59 -29.84 -29.53
C GLU A 57 43.86 -29.99 -30.88
N ARG A 58 44.61 -30.47 -31.87
CA ARG A 58 44.42 -30.28 -33.31
C ARG A 58 44.13 -31.62 -33.99
N ALA A 59 43.41 -31.56 -35.12
CA ALA A 59 43.18 -32.60 -36.14
C ALA A 59 42.12 -33.66 -35.77
N ASP A 60 41.27 -34.21 -36.66
CA ASP A 60 41.37 -34.36 -38.11
C ASP A 60 39.99 -34.62 -38.76
N THR A 61 39.89 -34.23 -40.03
CA THR A 61 39.06 -34.69 -41.16
C THR A 61 37.71 -35.44 -41.01
N SER A 62 36.77 -34.93 -41.83
CA SER A 62 35.93 -35.61 -42.84
C SER A 62 34.58 -36.25 -42.47
N ASP A 63 33.58 -35.75 -43.21
CA ASP A 63 32.57 -36.46 -44.00
C ASP A 63 31.13 -36.61 -43.48
N GLY A 64 30.19 -36.23 -44.37
CA GLY A 64 28.85 -36.81 -44.49
C GLY A 64 27.71 -36.25 -43.64
N GLY A 65 26.91 -35.32 -44.19
CA GLY A 65 25.50 -35.14 -43.76
C GLY A 65 24.57 -36.20 -44.39
N PRO A 66 23.25 -35.99 -44.45
CA PRO A 66 22.32 -35.33 -43.52
C PRO A 66 21.17 -36.30 -43.11
N THR A 67 20.24 -35.89 -42.23
CA THR A 67 18.77 -36.20 -42.16
C THR A 67 18.31 -36.16 -40.70
N ALA A 68 17.57 -35.13 -40.31
CA ALA A 68 16.10 -35.07 -40.35
C ALA A 68 15.45 -35.94 -39.26
N LEU A 69 15.19 -35.27 -38.13
CA LEU A 69 14.22 -35.64 -37.12
C LEU A 69 12.82 -35.51 -37.71
N ASP A 70 11.96 -36.48 -37.46
CA ASP A 70 10.51 -36.22 -37.44
C ASP A 70 9.79 -37.10 -36.41
N GLU A 71 8.76 -36.48 -35.85
CA GLU A 71 7.60 -37.02 -35.12
C GLU A 71 7.85 -37.71 -33.77
N ALA A 72 7.55 -37.07 -32.64
CA ALA A 72 6.20 -36.79 -32.10
C ALA A 72 5.40 -38.05 -31.74
N ALA A 73 5.16 -38.24 -30.44
CA ALA A 73 3.84 -38.40 -29.82
C ALA A 73 3.81 -39.39 -28.65
N ALA A 74 2.97 -39.02 -27.68
CA ALA A 74 2.17 -39.86 -26.78
C ALA A 74 2.70 -40.16 -25.37
N SER A 75 1.96 -39.59 -24.43
CA SER A 75 1.89 -39.78 -22.97
C SER A 75 1.52 -41.23 -22.54
N PRO A 76 1.69 -41.59 -21.25
CA PRO A 76 1.68 -42.97 -20.71
C PRO A 76 0.29 -43.37 -20.16
N PRO A 77 0.01 -44.63 -19.71
CA PRO A 77 0.28 -45.09 -18.31
C PRO A 77 0.37 -46.65 -18.16
N PRO A 78 0.04 -47.30 -17.01
CA PRO A 78 0.86 -47.50 -15.79
C PRO A 78 0.96 -49.00 -15.34
N ALA A 79 1.90 -49.35 -14.46
CA ALA A 79 1.94 -50.57 -13.63
C ALA A 79 3.22 -50.51 -12.76
N GLU A 80 3.36 -51.01 -11.54
CA GLU A 80 2.55 -51.85 -10.66
C GLU A 80 3.23 -51.80 -9.27
N ALA A 81 2.45 -52.03 -8.21
CA ALA A 81 2.93 -52.20 -6.85
C ALA A 81 3.29 -53.67 -6.58
N ALA A 82 4.36 -53.94 -5.81
CA ALA A 82 4.49 -55.04 -4.83
C ALA A 82 5.94 -55.06 -4.26
N GLN A 83 6.11 -54.78 -2.96
CA GLN A 83 6.32 -55.74 -1.86
C GLN A 83 7.80 -56.12 -1.62
N LEU A 84 8.29 -55.81 -0.41
CA LEU A 84 8.89 -56.80 0.50
C LEU A 84 9.07 -56.15 1.89
N GLU A 85 8.29 -56.66 2.86
CA GLU A 85 8.49 -56.52 4.30
C GLU A 85 9.62 -57.45 4.80
N GLU A 86 10.09 -57.14 6.01
CA GLU A 86 10.47 -58.04 7.13
C GLU A 86 11.81 -57.60 7.72
N ALA A 87 11.81 -56.65 8.66
CA ALA A 87 11.64 -56.82 10.11
C ALA A 87 12.77 -57.62 10.77
N LEU A 88 13.49 -57.00 11.71
CA LEU A 88 13.83 -57.56 13.02
C LEU A 88 14.44 -56.50 13.94
N ASP A 89 13.92 -56.50 15.17
CA ASP A 89 14.17 -55.63 16.31
C ASP A 89 15.61 -55.66 16.85
N GLU A 90 16.06 -54.56 17.46
CA GLU A 90 16.43 -54.47 18.90
C GLU A 90 16.97 -53.05 19.27
N GLU A 91 16.32 -52.40 20.23
CA GLU A 91 16.76 -51.22 21.01
C GLU A 91 17.49 -51.69 22.31
N PRO A 92 18.04 -50.82 23.19
CA PRO A 92 19.02 -49.73 23.02
C PRO A 92 20.15 -49.82 24.10
N ALA A 93 21.25 -49.04 23.98
CA ALA A 93 22.16 -48.82 25.11
C ALA A 93 22.98 -47.52 25.01
N GLU A 94 22.72 -46.57 25.91
CA GLU A 94 23.67 -45.57 26.42
C GLU A 94 24.34 -46.10 27.71
N PRO A 95 25.28 -45.38 28.39
CA PRO A 95 26.44 -44.60 27.95
C PRO A 95 27.72 -45.05 28.70
N VAL A 96 28.93 -44.70 28.23
CA VAL A 96 30.15 -44.79 29.06
C VAL A 96 31.02 -43.56 28.90
N ALA A 97 31.29 -42.92 30.04
CA ALA A 97 32.16 -41.76 30.21
C ALA A 97 33.61 -42.16 30.57
N ALA A 98 34.51 -41.22 30.28
CA ALA A 98 35.79 -40.88 30.93
C ALA A 98 37.07 -41.64 30.55
N ALA A 99 38.05 -40.90 30.00
CA ALA A 99 39.41 -40.82 30.54
C ALA A 99 40.19 -39.61 29.96
N HIS A 100 40.93 -38.95 30.86
CA HIS A 100 41.75 -37.75 30.67
C HIS A 100 42.98 -37.92 29.75
N GLY A 101 43.39 -36.82 29.12
CA GLY A 101 44.74 -36.59 28.60
C GLY A 101 44.93 -35.16 28.09
N GLU A 102 45.50 -34.27 28.91
CA GLU A 102 46.02 -32.96 28.48
C GLU A 102 47.34 -33.12 27.71
N ALA A 103 47.44 -32.48 26.53
CA ALA A 103 48.72 -31.97 25.99
C ALA A 103 48.48 -30.96 24.84
N ALA A 104 48.83 -29.70 25.12
CA ALA A 104 49.47 -28.68 24.27
C ALA A 104 49.00 -28.42 22.81
N GLU A 105 48.41 -27.23 22.64
CA GLU A 105 48.58 -26.22 21.57
C GLU A 105 49.15 -26.62 20.20
N GLU A 106 48.32 -26.48 19.15
CA GLU A 106 48.68 -25.69 17.96
C GLU A 106 47.39 -25.14 17.30
N SER A 107 47.28 -23.81 17.25
CA SER A 107 46.12 -23.03 16.80
C SER A 107 46.06 -22.88 15.27
N ALA A 108 44.93 -23.22 14.67
CA ALA A 108 44.54 -22.83 13.31
C ALA A 108 43.26 -21.96 13.36
N PRO A 109 43.09 -20.94 12.49
CA PRO A 109 42.09 -19.89 12.69
C PRO A 109 40.70 -20.38 12.26
N GLU A 110 39.87 -20.72 13.23
CA GLU A 110 38.45 -20.99 13.05
C GLU A 110 37.68 -19.74 13.48
N ASN A 111 37.55 -18.75 12.58
CA ASN A 111 36.54 -17.68 12.66
C ASN A 111 36.46 -16.72 11.46
N ALA A 112 37.21 -16.94 10.38
CA ALA A 112 37.14 -16.03 9.22
C ALA A 112 35.77 -16.03 8.50
N ALA A 113 34.97 -17.10 8.63
CA ALA A 113 33.66 -17.20 7.99
C ALA A 113 32.54 -16.57 8.84
N ALA A 114 32.61 -16.67 10.17
CA ALA A 114 31.65 -16.01 11.06
C ALA A 114 31.87 -14.49 11.09
N ASP A 115 33.13 -14.06 11.12
CA ASP A 115 33.50 -12.64 11.06
C ASP A 115 33.15 -12.01 9.69
N ALA A 116 33.14 -12.79 8.59
CA ALA A 116 32.74 -12.30 7.27
C ALA A 116 31.21 -12.17 7.11
N VAL A 117 30.43 -13.04 7.76
CA VAL A 117 28.96 -12.95 7.77
C VAL A 117 28.50 -11.81 8.68
N ASP A 118 29.12 -11.62 9.84
CA ASP A 118 28.86 -10.46 10.71
C ASP A 118 29.33 -9.14 10.06
N ALA A 119 30.44 -9.15 9.32
CA ALA A 119 30.89 -7.98 8.57
C ALA A 119 29.95 -7.64 7.40
N GLN A 120 29.43 -8.63 6.66
CA GLN A 120 28.46 -8.41 5.59
C GLN A 120 27.09 -7.96 6.10
N ALA A 121 26.63 -8.49 7.24
CA ALA A 121 25.40 -8.04 7.90
C ALA A 121 25.55 -6.62 8.45
N ALA A 122 26.70 -6.30 9.07
CA ALA A 122 26.99 -4.96 9.57
C ALA A 122 27.19 -3.95 8.43
N GLU A 123 27.77 -4.36 7.30
CA GLU A 123 27.96 -3.54 6.09
C GLU A 123 26.64 -3.34 5.34
N GLN A 124 25.74 -4.33 5.32
CA GLN A 124 24.34 -4.16 4.86
C GLN A 124 23.54 -3.24 5.79
N GLU A 125 23.63 -3.38 7.11
CA GLU A 125 22.98 -2.47 8.07
C GLU A 125 23.52 -1.04 7.95
N THR A 126 24.83 -0.84 7.81
CA THR A 126 25.41 0.51 7.64
C THR A 126 25.19 1.11 6.26
N PHE A 127 25.03 0.28 5.22
CA PHE A 127 24.65 0.71 3.87
C PHE A 127 23.17 1.11 3.78
N GLU A 128 22.27 0.33 4.40
CA GLU A 128 20.83 0.66 4.55
C GLU A 128 20.64 1.97 5.35
N LEU A 129 21.37 2.14 6.47
CA LEU A 129 21.29 3.34 7.30
C LEU A 129 21.84 4.60 6.61
N SER A 130 22.83 4.44 5.72
CA SER A 130 23.40 5.54 4.91
C SER A 130 22.52 5.93 3.73
N ARG A 131 21.59 5.06 3.32
CA ARG A 131 20.62 5.29 2.25
C ARG A 131 19.41 6.09 2.73
N MET A 132 19.05 5.98 4.01
CA MET A 132 18.21 6.95 4.73
C MET A 132 18.98 8.26 5.03
N LYS A 133 19.81 8.72 4.09
CA LYS A 133 20.65 9.91 4.27
C LYS A 133 19.74 11.09 4.57
N GLY A 134 19.74 11.49 5.85
CA GLY A 134 19.03 12.63 6.37
C GLY A 134 19.44 13.90 5.65
N GLU A 135 18.73 14.21 4.58
CA GLU A 135 18.61 15.58 4.13
C GLU A 135 17.78 16.28 5.19
N LYS A 136 18.38 17.27 5.87
CA LYS A 136 17.63 18.12 6.79
C LYS A 136 16.47 18.71 6.00
N SER A 137 15.25 18.26 6.31
CA SER A 137 14.01 18.80 5.74
C SER A 137 14.14 20.31 5.59
N SER A 138 13.97 20.77 4.36
CA SER A 138 14.06 22.19 4.08
C SER A 138 12.94 22.89 4.84
N PHE A 139 13.26 24.00 5.51
CA PHE A 139 12.25 24.87 6.12
C PHE A 139 11.10 25.19 5.14
N LEU A 140 11.41 25.21 3.84
CA LEU A 140 10.43 25.38 2.77
C LEU A 140 9.41 24.24 2.70
N GLU A 141 9.80 22.98 2.82
CA GLU A 141 8.87 21.84 2.76
C GLU A 141 7.90 21.83 3.92
N LYS A 142 8.39 22.12 5.14
CA LYS A 142 7.55 22.29 6.34
C LYS A 142 6.54 23.42 6.15
N PHE A 143 6.98 24.52 5.53
CA PHE A 143 6.13 25.64 5.21
C PHE A 143 5.09 25.28 4.15
N VAL A 144 5.46 24.49 3.14
CA VAL A 144 4.53 23.95 2.15
C VAL A 144 3.49 23.06 2.82
N SER A 145 3.88 22.12 3.70
CA SER A 145 2.93 21.32 4.48
C SER A 145 1.99 22.19 5.33
N PHE A 146 2.52 23.22 6.00
CA PHE A 146 1.70 24.13 6.80
C PHE A 146 0.61 24.82 5.96
N PHE A 147 0.97 25.37 4.79
CA PHE A 147 -0.01 25.93 3.86
C PHE A 147 -0.88 24.86 3.21
N GLY A 148 -0.39 23.63 3.15
CA GLY A 148 -1.10 22.53 2.54
C GLY A 148 -2.33 22.09 3.29
N ILE A 149 -2.36 22.24 4.62
CA ILE A 149 -3.60 22.06 5.39
C ILE A 149 -4.70 22.97 4.82
N PHE A 150 -4.41 24.25 4.58
CA PHE A 150 -5.40 25.17 4.03
C PHE A 150 -5.79 24.83 2.60
N ALA A 151 -4.87 24.34 1.78
CA ALA A 151 -5.17 23.87 0.43
C ALA A 151 -6.11 22.66 0.45
N LEU A 152 -5.84 21.65 1.29
CA LEU A 152 -6.69 20.46 1.45
C LEU A 152 -8.08 20.80 2.00
N LEU A 153 -8.15 21.67 3.01
CA LEU A 153 -9.42 22.20 3.52
C LEU A 153 -10.16 23.00 2.44
N GLY A 154 -9.44 23.71 1.57
CA GLY A 154 -9.98 24.38 0.40
C GLY A 154 -10.60 23.42 -0.62
N VAL A 155 -9.96 22.27 -0.88
CA VAL A 155 -10.52 21.21 -1.73
C VAL A 155 -11.79 20.63 -1.11
N ALA A 156 -11.78 20.32 0.19
CA ALA A 156 -12.97 19.87 0.91
C ALA A 156 -14.11 20.92 0.85
N TRP A 157 -13.78 22.20 0.99
CA TRP A 157 -14.74 23.31 0.88
C TRP A 157 -15.34 23.43 -0.52
N LEU A 158 -14.56 23.17 -1.58
CA LEU A 158 -15.06 23.15 -2.96
C LEU A 158 -16.11 22.04 -3.15
N MET A 159 -15.90 20.89 -2.51
CA MET A 159 -16.80 19.73 -2.52
C MET A 159 -18.03 19.89 -1.59
N SER A 160 -18.08 20.94 -0.79
CA SER A 160 -19.12 21.17 0.22
C SER A 160 -20.52 21.35 -0.37
N THR A 161 -21.52 20.69 0.23
CA THR A 161 -22.94 20.85 -0.12
C THR A 161 -23.49 22.22 0.30
N ASN A 162 -23.02 22.76 1.42
CA ASN A 162 -23.51 24.03 1.95
C ASN A 162 -22.41 24.81 2.68
N ARG A 163 -21.63 25.56 1.91
CA ARG A 163 -20.49 26.36 2.39
C ARG A 163 -20.79 27.37 3.50
N ARG A 164 -22.06 27.76 3.67
CA ARG A 164 -22.49 28.73 4.71
C ARG A 164 -22.77 28.08 6.06
N LYS A 165 -22.95 26.76 6.09
CA LYS A 165 -23.28 25.99 7.30
C LYS A 165 -22.08 25.24 7.88
N ILE A 166 -20.89 25.41 7.30
CA ILE A 166 -19.66 24.84 7.84
C ILE A 166 -19.39 25.45 9.22
N ASP A 167 -19.26 24.59 10.22
CA ASP A 167 -18.83 25.00 11.56
C ASP A 167 -17.30 25.10 11.61
N TRP A 168 -16.79 26.32 11.42
CA TRP A 168 -15.35 26.59 11.45
C TRP A 168 -14.72 26.39 12.83
N LYS A 169 -15.52 26.43 13.91
CA LYS A 169 -15.01 26.10 15.25
C LYS A 169 -14.71 24.60 15.33
N LEU A 170 -15.59 23.76 14.81
CA LEU A 170 -15.37 22.31 14.71
C LEU A 170 -14.13 22.01 13.86
N VAL A 171 -14.01 22.65 12.69
CA VAL A 171 -12.85 22.49 11.79
C VAL A 171 -11.55 22.86 12.49
N GLY A 172 -11.51 24.02 13.17
CA GLY A 172 -10.34 24.48 13.90
C GLY A 172 -9.97 23.56 15.07
N ILE A 173 -10.95 23.11 15.85
CA ILE A 173 -10.71 22.20 16.99
C ILE A 173 -10.26 20.83 16.50
N GLY A 174 -10.88 20.25 15.48
CA GLY A 174 -10.50 18.94 14.95
C GLY A 174 -9.11 18.93 14.30
N THR A 175 -8.75 20.02 13.59
CA THR A 175 -7.38 20.21 13.08
C THR A 175 -6.38 20.37 14.22
N GLY A 176 -6.74 21.17 15.24
CA GLY A 176 -5.92 21.33 16.44
C GLY A 176 -5.74 20.04 17.22
N LEU A 177 -6.76 19.18 17.31
CA LEU A 177 -6.70 17.89 17.99
C LEU A 177 -5.69 16.95 17.32
N GLN A 178 -5.68 16.89 15.98
CA GLN A 178 -4.67 16.16 15.22
C GLN A 178 -3.26 16.68 15.51
N LEU A 179 -3.06 18.00 15.47
CA LEU A 179 -1.76 18.61 15.74
C LEU A 179 -1.30 18.35 17.18
N VAL A 180 -2.20 18.41 18.17
CA VAL A 180 -1.89 18.10 19.57
C VAL A 180 -1.47 16.63 19.73
N PHE A 181 -2.19 15.69 19.10
CA PHE A 181 -1.80 14.28 19.12
C PHE A 181 -0.45 14.06 18.43
N ALA A 182 -0.23 14.68 17.28
CA ALA A 182 1.02 14.57 16.55
C ALA A 182 2.19 15.15 17.37
N LEU A 183 2.05 16.34 17.96
CA LEU A 183 3.06 16.92 18.84
C LEU A 183 3.34 16.05 20.06
N PHE A 184 2.30 15.45 20.65
CA PHE A 184 2.45 14.51 21.76
C PHE A 184 3.32 13.31 21.35
N ILE A 185 3.05 12.71 20.19
CA ILE A 185 3.76 11.52 19.71
C ILE A 185 5.20 11.86 19.29
N PHE A 186 5.39 12.94 18.51
CA PHE A 186 6.69 13.26 17.91
C PHE A 186 7.67 13.99 18.84
N TYR A 187 7.18 14.84 19.76
CA TYR A 187 8.04 15.76 20.53
C TYR A 187 8.00 15.55 22.04
N VAL A 188 6.93 14.98 22.60
CA VAL A 188 6.83 14.79 24.05
C VAL A 188 7.49 13.47 24.42
N PRO A 189 8.51 13.43 25.32
CA PRO A 189 9.20 12.18 25.66
C PRO A 189 8.28 11.08 26.17
N GLY A 190 7.21 11.47 26.90
CA GLY A 190 6.17 10.54 27.33
C GLY A 190 5.36 9.95 26.17
N GLY A 191 5.11 10.71 25.11
CA GLY A 191 4.41 10.22 23.92
C GLY A 191 5.29 9.34 23.04
N GLN A 192 6.57 9.69 22.87
CA GLN A 192 7.57 8.83 22.21
C GLN A 192 7.68 7.47 22.90
N LYS A 193 7.69 7.43 24.24
CA LYS A 193 7.71 6.16 24.98
C LYS A 193 6.42 5.34 24.81
N VAL A 194 5.26 6.00 24.79
CA VAL A 194 3.98 5.31 24.51
C VAL A 194 3.98 4.71 23.10
N PHE A 195 4.54 5.45 22.14
CA PHE A 195 4.66 5.04 20.75
C PHE A 195 5.61 3.85 20.58
N GLU A 196 6.80 3.91 21.18
CA GLU A 196 7.77 2.81 21.20
C GLU A 196 7.18 1.53 21.79
N VAL A 197 6.49 1.64 22.93
CA VAL A 197 5.80 0.50 23.55
C VAL A 197 4.75 -0.08 22.62
N ALA A 198 4.04 0.76 21.87
CA ALA A 198 3.03 0.29 20.93
C ALA A 198 3.64 -0.39 19.70
N THR A 199 4.74 0.15 19.16
CA THR A 199 5.52 -0.48 18.08
C THR A 199 5.96 -1.88 18.50
N VAL A 200 6.63 -2.00 19.65
CA VAL A 200 7.10 -3.29 20.19
C VAL A 200 5.94 -4.25 20.42
N ALA A 201 4.80 -3.77 20.93
CA ALA A 201 3.62 -4.60 21.14
C ALA A 201 3.07 -5.14 19.81
N VAL A 202 3.00 -4.33 18.76
CA VAL A 202 2.50 -4.78 17.44
C VAL A 202 3.45 -5.77 16.79
N SER A 203 4.76 -5.51 16.77
CA SER A 203 5.75 -6.46 16.26
C SER A 203 5.69 -7.79 17.03
N LYS A 204 5.51 -7.74 18.36
CA LYS A 204 5.37 -8.96 19.15
C LYS A 204 4.09 -9.75 18.84
N LEU A 205 2.99 -9.06 18.57
CA LEU A 205 1.74 -9.71 18.13
C LEU A 205 1.89 -10.36 16.75
N LEU A 206 2.71 -9.78 15.86
CA LEU A 206 3.05 -10.38 14.57
C LEU A 206 3.87 -11.66 14.74
N GLU A 207 4.84 -11.69 15.65
CA GLU A 207 5.58 -12.93 15.94
C GLU A 207 4.68 -14.06 16.45
N PHE A 208 3.68 -13.76 17.28
CA PHE A 208 2.69 -14.76 17.72
C PHE A 208 1.86 -15.29 16.55
N THR A 209 1.52 -14.42 15.61
CA THR A 209 0.83 -14.80 14.38
C THR A 209 1.70 -15.73 13.55
N ASN A 210 2.97 -15.39 13.36
CA ASN A 210 3.93 -16.19 12.58
C ASN A 210 4.08 -17.59 13.19
N THR A 211 4.14 -17.70 14.52
CA THR A 211 4.14 -19.01 15.21
C THR A 211 2.92 -19.86 14.84
N GLY A 212 1.74 -19.24 14.74
CA GLY A 212 0.52 -19.92 14.32
C GLY A 212 0.50 -20.27 12.83
N ALA A 213 1.04 -19.40 11.97
CA ALA A 213 1.17 -19.64 10.54
C ALA A 213 2.16 -20.77 10.25
N ASP A 214 3.31 -20.78 10.92
CA ASP A 214 4.35 -21.80 10.78
C ASP A 214 3.83 -23.18 11.18
N PHE A 215 3.04 -23.27 12.25
CA PHE A 215 2.38 -24.52 12.65
C PHE A 215 1.45 -25.09 11.55
N ILE A 216 0.78 -24.22 10.79
CA ILE A 216 -0.17 -24.64 9.75
C ILE A 216 0.54 -24.92 8.42
N PHE A 217 1.55 -24.13 8.06
CA PHE A 217 2.10 -24.09 6.70
C PHE A 217 3.56 -24.57 6.57
N SER A 218 4.29 -24.77 7.67
CA SER A 218 5.64 -25.34 7.59
C SER A 218 5.59 -26.83 7.29
N SER A 219 6.52 -27.29 6.46
CA SER A 219 6.66 -28.71 6.16
C SER A 219 7.25 -29.45 7.37
N TYR A 220 6.62 -30.55 7.76
CA TYR A 220 7.14 -31.43 8.82
C TYR A 220 8.44 -32.15 8.42
N VAL A 221 8.81 -32.11 7.13
CA VAL A 221 10.05 -32.71 6.62
C VAL A 221 11.20 -31.72 6.70
N THR A 222 11.01 -30.49 6.20
CA THR A 222 12.08 -29.47 6.14
C THR A 222 12.12 -28.60 7.39
N GLY A 223 11.06 -28.57 8.20
CA GLY A 223 10.94 -27.66 9.34
C GLY A 223 10.77 -26.20 8.95
N SER A 224 10.47 -25.92 7.68
CA SER A 224 10.34 -24.58 7.12
C SER A 224 9.14 -24.48 6.18
N VAL A 225 8.66 -23.27 5.95
CA VAL A 225 7.74 -22.99 4.84
C VAL A 225 8.46 -23.25 3.53
N GLU A 226 7.86 -24.08 2.66
CA GLU A 226 8.42 -24.38 1.34
C GLU A 226 8.46 -23.13 0.47
N GLY A 227 9.47 -22.99 -0.40
CA GLY A 227 9.68 -21.77 -1.20
C GLY A 227 8.45 -21.30 -2.00
N GLY A 228 7.62 -22.23 -2.50
CA GLY A 228 6.38 -21.89 -3.21
C GLY A 228 5.28 -21.30 -2.32
N LEU A 229 5.31 -21.56 -1.01
CA LEU A 229 4.39 -21.03 -0.01
C LEU A 229 4.86 -19.71 0.59
N ILE A 230 6.11 -19.29 0.35
CA ILE A 230 6.61 -17.96 0.75
C ILE A 230 6.03 -16.91 -0.21
N ASN A 231 4.75 -16.61 -0.02
CA ASN A 231 4.02 -15.66 -0.83
C ASN A 231 3.00 -14.88 0.01
N PHE A 232 2.39 -13.88 -0.61
CA PHE A 232 1.41 -13.01 0.03
C PHE A 232 0.31 -13.79 0.78
N ALA A 233 -0.25 -14.84 0.19
CA ALA A 233 -1.40 -15.53 0.77
C ALA A 233 -1.07 -16.18 2.12
N PHE A 234 0.10 -16.79 2.26
CA PHE A 234 0.49 -17.51 3.48
C PHE A 234 1.27 -16.64 4.48
N ALA A 235 1.93 -15.58 4.02
CA ALA A 235 2.62 -14.64 4.92
C ALA A 235 1.66 -13.61 5.55
N VAL A 236 0.60 -13.21 4.84
CA VAL A 236 -0.20 -12.03 5.21
C VAL A 236 -1.59 -12.37 5.70
N LEU A 237 -2.30 -13.30 5.04
CA LEU A 237 -3.69 -13.62 5.38
C LEU A 237 -3.88 -14.23 6.79
N PRO A 238 -2.97 -15.05 7.33
CA PRO A 238 -3.09 -15.56 8.70
C PRO A 238 -3.15 -14.45 9.76
N THR A 239 -2.46 -13.33 9.51
CA THR A 239 -2.51 -12.12 10.36
C THR A 239 -3.91 -11.57 10.47
N ILE A 240 -4.69 -11.56 9.39
CA ILE A 240 -6.10 -11.12 9.42
C ILE A 240 -6.90 -12.01 10.38
N ILE A 241 -6.71 -13.34 10.31
CA ILE A 241 -7.45 -14.31 11.12
C ILE A 241 -7.13 -14.12 12.61
N PHE A 242 -5.84 -14.01 12.94
CA PHE A 242 -5.39 -13.82 14.32
C PHE A 242 -5.89 -12.51 14.90
N PHE A 243 -5.71 -11.39 14.19
CA PHE A 243 -6.14 -10.09 14.68
C PHE A 243 -7.66 -9.98 14.78
N SER A 244 -8.44 -10.57 13.87
CA SER A 244 -9.90 -10.64 14.02
C SER A 244 -10.30 -11.41 15.28
N ALA A 245 -9.67 -12.56 15.57
CA ALA A 245 -9.89 -13.30 16.81
C ALA A 245 -9.52 -12.47 18.05
N LEU A 246 -8.37 -11.82 18.05
CA LEU A 246 -7.89 -10.97 19.14
C LEU A 246 -8.84 -9.79 19.38
N MET A 247 -9.24 -9.08 18.34
CA MET A 247 -10.15 -7.93 18.46
C MET A 247 -11.50 -8.37 19.04
N THR A 248 -12.05 -9.48 18.57
CA THR A 248 -13.32 -10.02 19.10
C THR A 248 -13.20 -10.40 20.58
N VAL A 249 -12.08 -10.98 21.00
CA VAL A 249 -11.79 -11.21 22.42
C VAL A 249 -11.74 -9.91 23.21
N LEU A 250 -11.06 -8.87 22.71
CA LEU A 250 -10.95 -7.58 23.39
C LEU A 250 -12.31 -6.86 23.50
N TYR A 251 -13.21 -7.06 22.53
CA TYR A 251 -14.61 -6.64 22.62
C TYR A 251 -15.37 -7.45 23.66
N HIS A 252 -15.26 -8.78 23.67
CA HIS A 252 -15.92 -9.60 24.67
C HIS A 252 -15.51 -9.22 26.11
N LEU A 253 -14.22 -8.90 26.32
CA LEU A 253 -13.67 -8.48 27.61
C LEU A 253 -14.04 -7.04 28.01
N GLY A 254 -14.65 -6.24 27.15
CA GLY A 254 -15.00 -4.86 27.45
C GLY A 254 -13.84 -3.86 27.33
N ILE A 255 -12.67 -4.27 26.81
CA ILE A 255 -11.47 -3.42 26.70
C ILE A 255 -11.65 -2.42 25.55
N MET A 256 -12.08 -2.92 24.38
CA MET A 256 -12.30 -2.06 23.21
C MET A 256 -13.38 -1.01 23.46
N GLN A 257 -14.45 -1.36 24.16
CA GLN A 257 -15.53 -0.43 24.50
C GLN A 257 -15.01 0.74 25.34
N LYS A 258 -14.15 0.47 26.33
CA LYS A 258 -13.55 1.51 27.16
C LYS A 258 -12.64 2.44 26.34
N LEU A 259 -11.81 1.86 25.46
CA LEU A 259 -10.92 2.62 24.58
C LEU A 259 -11.72 3.50 23.61
N VAL A 260 -12.67 2.91 22.88
CA VAL A 260 -13.53 3.61 21.93
C VAL A 260 -14.32 4.72 22.64
N HIS A 261 -14.88 4.44 23.82
CA HIS A 261 -15.62 5.43 24.61
C HIS A 261 -14.72 6.60 25.03
N MET A 262 -13.47 6.35 25.42
CA MET A 262 -12.50 7.41 25.76
C MET A 262 -12.27 8.36 24.57
N PHE A 263 -11.92 7.82 23.41
CA PHE A 263 -11.66 8.63 22.20
C PHE A 263 -12.92 9.37 21.74
N ALA A 264 -14.08 8.68 21.74
CA ALA A 264 -15.35 9.28 21.37
C ALA A 264 -15.74 10.41 22.33
N TRP A 265 -15.53 10.24 23.63
CA TRP A 265 -15.77 11.29 24.63
C TRP A 265 -14.90 12.51 24.39
N VAL A 266 -13.59 12.34 24.11
CA VAL A 266 -12.70 13.46 23.78
C VAL A 266 -13.19 14.21 22.55
N MET A 267 -13.50 13.50 21.47
CA MET A 267 -13.97 14.13 20.23
C MET A 267 -15.33 14.80 20.42
N GLN A 268 -16.30 14.14 21.04
CA GLN A 268 -17.63 14.71 21.30
C GLN A 268 -17.53 15.97 22.16
N ARG A 269 -16.76 15.93 23.24
CA ARG A 269 -16.64 17.02 24.21
C ARG A 269 -15.93 18.24 23.64
N THR A 270 -14.92 18.03 22.81
CA THR A 270 -14.13 19.10 22.21
C THR A 270 -14.78 19.67 20.96
N MET A 271 -15.31 18.82 20.07
CA MET A 271 -15.83 19.23 18.76
C MET A 271 -17.33 19.52 18.75
N GLY A 272 -18.09 19.13 19.78
CA GLY A 272 -19.52 19.43 19.89
C GLY A 272 -20.42 18.64 18.92
N ILE A 273 -19.97 17.46 18.52
CA ILE A 273 -20.62 16.57 17.55
C ILE A 273 -21.58 15.57 18.21
N SER A 274 -22.34 14.81 17.41
CA SER A 274 -23.26 13.80 17.94
C SER A 274 -22.49 12.61 18.55
N GLY A 275 -23.11 11.91 19.51
CA GLY A 275 -22.46 10.74 20.10
C GLY A 275 -22.28 9.61 19.11
N ALA A 276 -23.27 9.35 18.26
CA ALA A 276 -23.19 8.23 17.32
C ALA A 276 -22.06 8.44 16.29
N GLU A 277 -21.90 9.64 15.75
CA GLU A 277 -20.80 9.91 14.82
C GLU A 277 -19.44 9.92 15.51
N SER A 278 -19.37 10.38 16.78
CA SER A 278 -18.15 10.30 17.61
C SER A 278 -17.73 8.86 17.90
N MET A 279 -18.69 8.01 18.26
CA MET A 279 -18.46 6.60 18.57
C MET A 279 -18.02 5.83 17.33
N SER A 280 -18.66 6.06 16.19
CA SER A 280 -18.24 5.44 14.92
C SER A 280 -16.86 5.91 14.49
N ALA A 281 -16.55 7.21 14.59
CA ALA A 281 -15.22 7.73 14.26
C ALA A 281 -14.13 7.17 15.20
N ALA A 282 -14.43 7.05 16.50
CA ALA A 282 -13.51 6.46 17.48
C ALA A 282 -13.30 4.96 17.27
N ALA A 283 -14.35 4.22 16.93
CA ALA A 283 -14.25 2.80 16.65
C ALA A 283 -13.37 2.53 15.41
N ASN A 284 -13.49 3.35 14.37
CA ASN A 284 -12.69 3.28 13.15
C ASN A 284 -11.17 3.39 13.37
N ILE A 285 -10.70 3.86 14.54
CA ILE A 285 -9.27 3.83 14.91
C ILE A 285 -8.75 2.40 15.04
N PHE A 286 -9.62 1.46 15.42
CA PHE A 286 -9.24 0.10 15.80
C PHE A 286 -9.89 -0.98 14.93
N VAL A 287 -11.11 -0.73 14.46
CA VAL A 287 -11.90 -1.68 13.66
C VAL A 287 -12.17 -1.14 12.27
N GLY A 288 -12.54 -2.03 11.34
CA GLY A 288 -12.74 -1.67 9.94
C GLY A 288 -14.02 -0.91 9.65
N GLN A 289 -14.10 -0.42 8.41
CA GLN A 289 -15.23 0.38 7.89
C GLN A 289 -16.61 -0.29 7.95
N THR A 290 -16.67 -1.62 8.08
CA THR A 290 -17.92 -2.39 8.22
C THR A 290 -18.28 -2.69 9.67
N GLU A 291 -17.31 -2.67 10.57
CA GLU A 291 -17.44 -3.04 11.99
C GLU A 291 -17.70 -1.81 12.85
N ALA A 292 -17.01 -0.70 12.58
CA ALA A 292 -17.20 0.55 13.31
C ALA A 292 -18.66 1.04 13.33
N PRO A 293 -19.46 0.92 12.25
CA PRO A 293 -20.87 1.32 12.28
C PRO A 293 -21.75 0.41 13.16
N LEU A 294 -21.32 -0.82 13.48
CA LEU A 294 -22.07 -1.73 14.34
C LEU A 294 -22.22 -1.18 15.76
N VAL A 295 -21.20 -0.48 16.27
CA VAL A 295 -21.22 0.11 17.63
C VAL A 295 -22.31 1.16 17.83
N VAL A 296 -22.89 1.63 16.72
CA VAL A 296 -23.96 2.64 16.65
C VAL A 296 -25.14 2.17 15.81
N LYS A 297 -25.26 0.87 15.59
CA LYS A 297 -26.31 0.21 14.78
C LYS A 297 -27.73 0.74 15.05
N PRO A 298 -28.19 0.98 16.29
CA PRO A 298 -29.55 1.46 16.55
C PRO A 298 -29.81 2.86 16.00
N PHE A 299 -28.75 3.65 15.82
CA PHE A 299 -28.83 5.05 15.42
C PHE A 299 -28.69 5.23 13.90
N VAL A 300 -28.01 4.32 13.19
CA VAL A 300 -27.71 4.43 11.73
C VAL A 300 -28.97 4.73 10.91
N LYS A 301 -30.10 4.09 11.24
CA LYS A 301 -31.37 4.32 10.54
C LYS A 301 -31.83 5.78 10.59
N ASN A 302 -31.66 6.43 11.74
CA ASN A 302 -32.17 7.78 12.00
C ASN A 302 -31.09 8.87 11.94
N MET A 303 -29.87 8.53 11.53
CA MET A 303 -28.78 9.50 11.36
C MET A 303 -29.11 10.55 10.30
N THR A 304 -28.68 11.79 10.54
CA THR A 304 -28.71 12.84 9.52
C THR A 304 -27.77 12.48 8.36
N MET A 305 -27.89 13.18 7.23
CA MET A 305 -26.97 12.98 6.10
C MET A 305 -25.53 13.38 6.44
N SER A 306 -25.34 14.31 7.37
CA SER A 306 -24.01 14.70 7.85
C SER A 306 -23.41 13.62 8.76
N GLU A 307 -24.20 13.04 9.66
CA GLU A 307 -23.76 11.89 10.48
C GLU A 307 -23.40 10.69 9.61
N LEU A 308 -24.23 10.34 8.60
CA LEU A 308 -23.88 9.27 7.64
C LEU A 308 -22.61 9.58 6.85
N MET A 309 -22.41 10.84 6.46
CA MET A 309 -21.18 11.26 5.80
C MET A 309 -19.96 11.04 6.70
N VAL A 310 -20.06 11.34 8.00
CA VAL A 310 -18.98 11.07 8.97
C VAL A 310 -18.71 9.58 9.10
N VAL A 311 -19.74 8.75 9.26
CA VAL A 311 -19.59 7.30 9.38
C VAL A 311 -18.86 6.72 8.15
N MET A 312 -19.29 7.13 6.95
CA MET A 312 -18.68 6.66 5.71
C MET A 312 -17.26 7.18 5.52
N THR A 313 -17.05 8.49 5.72
CA THR A 313 -15.73 9.13 5.57
C THR A 313 -14.73 8.58 6.59
N GLY A 314 -15.16 8.34 7.82
CA GLY A 314 -14.35 7.72 8.88
C GLY A 314 -13.86 6.34 8.46
N GLY A 315 -14.75 5.50 7.92
CA GLY A 315 -14.36 4.18 7.43
C GLY A 315 -13.34 4.21 6.28
N PHE A 316 -13.40 5.22 5.41
CA PHE A 316 -12.40 5.38 4.34
C PHE A 316 -11.09 6.02 4.80
N ALA A 317 -11.14 6.85 5.84
CA ALA A 317 -9.97 7.60 6.34
C ALA A 317 -9.05 6.75 7.22
N THR A 318 -9.54 5.65 7.77
CA THR A 318 -8.80 4.79 8.71
C THR A 318 -8.57 3.39 8.15
N VAL A 319 -7.78 2.62 8.88
CA VAL A 319 -7.51 1.20 8.63
C VAL A 319 -7.90 0.38 9.86
N ALA A 320 -8.31 -0.86 9.64
CA ALA A 320 -8.60 -1.80 10.73
C ALA A 320 -7.29 -2.28 11.37
N GLY A 321 -7.28 -2.53 12.68
CA GLY A 321 -6.10 -3.04 13.40
C GLY A 321 -5.55 -4.35 12.82
N GLY A 322 -6.39 -5.23 12.29
CA GLY A 322 -5.93 -6.46 11.65
C GLY A 322 -5.22 -6.26 10.31
N VAL A 323 -5.62 -5.26 9.53
CA VAL A 323 -4.97 -4.93 8.27
C VAL A 323 -3.75 -4.03 8.50
N LEU A 324 -3.75 -3.21 9.56
CA LEU A 324 -2.59 -2.45 10.02
C LEU A 324 -1.38 -3.38 10.24
N ALA A 325 -1.60 -4.51 10.89
CA ALA A 325 -0.56 -5.50 11.18
C ALA A 325 0.08 -6.06 9.89
N ILE A 326 -0.68 -6.19 8.80
CA ILE A 326 -0.17 -6.58 7.49
C ILE A 326 0.84 -5.56 6.97
N TYR A 327 0.46 -4.28 6.98
CA TYR A 327 1.34 -3.23 6.46
C TYR A 327 2.62 -3.14 7.31
N VAL A 328 2.51 -3.34 8.62
CA VAL A 328 3.67 -3.45 9.51
C VAL A 328 4.55 -4.63 9.10
N GLY A 329 4.02 -5.85 9.05
CA GLY A 329 4.82 -7.03 8.70
C GLY A 329 5.43 -6.96 7.29
N MET A 330 4.78 -6.27 6.37
CA MET A 330 5.30 -6.06 5.02
C MET A 330 6.41 -5.00 4.99
N MET A 331 6.29 -3.90 5.73
CA MET A 331 7.21 -2.77 5.62
C MET A 331 8.30 -2.73 6.68
N GLU A 332 8.15 -3.40 7.82
CA GLU A 332 9.13 -3.43 8.93
C GLU A 332 10.56 -3.75 8.46
N PRO A 333 10.80 -4.69 7.51
CA PRO A 333 12.16 -4.94 7.01
C PRO A 333 12.82 -3.76 6.30
N SER A 334 12.04 -2.85 5.70
CA SER A 334 12.54 -1.68 4.95
C SER A 334 12.30 -0.36 5.66
N PHE A 335 11.41 -0.33 6.66
CA PHE A 335 11.06 0.83 7.46
C PHE A 335 10.66 0.39 8.88
N PRO A 336 11.63 0.20 9.79
CA PRO A 336 11.40 -0.43 11.10
C PRO A 336 10.37 0.30 11.99
N ASP A 337 10.30 1.63 11.91
CA ASP A 337 9.41 2.44 12.76
C ASP A 337 7.96 2.54 12.24
N ILE A 338 7.61 1.80 11.17
CA ILE A 338 6.31 1.94 10.51
C ILE A 338 5.12 1.67 11.44
N ALA A 339 5.23 0.72 12.37
CA ALA A 339 4.11 0.33 13.23
C ALA A 339 3.59 1.51 14.06
N GLY A 340 4.52 2.28 14.61
CA GLY A 340 4.19 3.49 15.33
C GLY A 340 3.54 4.51 14.38
N HIS A 341 4.14 4.77 13.22
CA HIS A 341 3.60 5.74 12.26
C HIS A 341 2.17 5.42 11.84
N LEU A 342 1.87 4.15 11.56
CA LEU A 342 0.52 3.71 11.21
C LEU A 342 -0.46 3.82 12.38
N LEU A 343 -0.02 3.52 13.61
CA LEU A 343 -0.84 3.72 14.80
C LEU A 343 -1.19 5.20 15.01
N ALA A 344 -0.20 6.09 14.88
CA ALA A 344 -0.39 7.53 14.95
C ALA A 344 -1.32 8.03 13.84
N ALA A 345 -1.11 7.55 12.61
CA ALA A 345 -1.97 7.86 11.47
C ALA A 345 -3.42 7.45 11.76
N SER A 346 -3.66 6.23 12.26
CA SER A 346 -5.01 5.76 12.58
C SER A 346 -5.72 6.63 13.62
N VAL A 347 -5.03 7.00 14.70
CA VAL A 347 -5.59 7.88 15.75
C VAL A 347 -5.87 9.28 15.22
N MET A 348 -4.96 9.85 14.42
CA MET A 348 -5.12 11.18 13.82
C MET A 348 -6.21 11.21 12.74
N SER A 349 -6.43 10.11 12.03
CA SER A 349 -7.42 10.01 10.96
C SER A 349 -8.86 10.14 11.46
N ALA A 350 -9.17 9.77 12.71
CA ALA A 350 -10.51 9.94 13.27
C ALA A 350 -10.97 11.42 13.33
N PRO A 351 -10.24 12.35 13.97
CA PRO A 351 -10.56 13.77 13.90
C PRO A 351 -10.39 14.37 12.50
N ALA A 352 -9.46 13.88 11.68
CA ALA A 352 -9.32 14.32 10.28
C ALA A 352 -10.59 14.01 9.46
N ALA A 353 -11.12 12.79 9.59
CA ALA A 353 -12.33 12.35 8.93
C ALA A 353 -13.53 13.21 9.35
N LEU A 354 -13.66 13.51 10.65
CA LEU A 354 -14.69 14.40 11.16
C LEU A 354 -14.60 15.80 10.55
N VAL A 355 -13.41 16.40 10.51
CA VAL A 355 -13.18 17.72 9.92
C VAL A 355 -13.60 17.73 8.44
N ILE A 356 -13.07 16.80 7.65
CA ILE A 356 -13.32 16.75 6.21
C ILE A 356 -14.79 16.43 5.92
N ALA A 357 -15.37 15.44 6.60
CA ALA A 357 -16.78 15.08 6.44
C ALA A 357 -17.72 16.25 6.78
N LYS A 358 -17.47 16.97 7.88
CA LYS A 358 -18.29 18.13 8.28
C LYS A 358 -18.07 19.36 7.40
N ILE A 359 -16.97 19.45 6.66
CA ILE A 359 -16.82 20.46 5.60
C ILE A 359 -17.60 20.05 4.34
N ILE A 360 -17.44 18.80 3.88
CA ILE A 360 -18.08 18.31 2.66
C ILE A 360 -19.61 18.25 2.82
N TYR A 361 -20.08 17.81 3.99
CA TYR A 361 -21.49 17.71 4.32
C TYR A 361 -21.75 18.28 5.72
N PRO A 362 -21.89 19.62 5.85
CA PRO A 362 -22.14 20.26 7.13
C PRO A 362 -23.47 19.85 7.74
N GLU A 363 -23.53 19.82 9.07
CA GLU A 363 -24.76 19.50 9.81
C GLU A 363 -25.81 20.61 9.61
N THR A 364 -26.98 20.24 9.11
CA THR A 364 -28.12 21.16 8.92
C THR A 364 -29.33 20.80 9.75
N ASP A 365 -29.40 19.56 10.23
CA ASP A 365 -30.50 19.02 11.01
C ASP A 365 -30.08 18.84 12.47
N HIS A 366 -30.99 18.31 13.30
CA HIS A 366 -30.72 18.05 14.71
C HIS A 366 -30.45 16.55 14.94
N PRO A 367 -29.21 16.15 15.30
CA PRO A 367 -28.88 14.76 15.58
C PRO A 367 -29.65 14.20 16.79
N MET A 368 -30.12 12.96 16.69
CA MET A 368 -30.83 12.30 17.81
C MET A 368 -29.93 12.06 19.03
N THR A 369 -28.64 11.86 18.80
CA THR A 369 -27.63 11.56 19.84
C THR A 369 -26.79 12.78 20.21
N ALA A 370 -27.25 13.99 19.89
CA ALA A 370 -26.56 15.22 20.25
C ALA A 370 -26.29 15.26 21.77
N GLY A 371 -25.00 15.33 22.15
CA GLY A 371 -24.57 15.40 23.54
C GLY A 371 -24.81 14.14 24.39
N LYS A 372 -25.20 13.01 23.80
CA LYS A 372 -25.36 11.71 24.48
C LYS A 372 -24.39 10.70 23.89
N LEU A 373 -23.67 9.96 24.72
CA LEU A 373 -22.71 8.95 24.27
C LEU A 373 -23.19 7.58 24.72
N GLU A 374 -24.01 6.95 23.88
CA GLU A 374 -24.57 5.62 24.11
C GLU A 374 -23.88 4.63 23.17
N MET A 375 -23.33 3.56 23.74
CA MET A 375 -22.74 2.44 22.99
C MET A 375 -23.60 1.21 23.22
N GLU A 376 -23.89 0.47 22.15
CA GLU A 376 -24.56 -0.81 22.29
C GLU A 376 -23.59 -1.85 22.85
N ASP A 377 -24.07 -2.65 23.81
CA ASP A 377 -23.33 -3.80 24.31
C ASP A 377 -23.50 -4.98 23.34
N LEU A 378 -22.61 -5.06 22.35
CA LEU A 378 -22.62 -6.10 21.31
C LEU A 378 -22.00 -7.43 21.76
N ARG A 379 -22.04 -7.75 23.07
CA ARG A 379 -21.54 -9.04 23.56
C ARG A 379 -22.48 -10.15 23.13
N GLU A 380 -22.15 -10.78 22.01
CA GLU A 380 -22.87 -11.95 21.48
C GLU A 380 -22.33 -13.27 22.04
N ASP A 381 -21.03 -13.31 22.40
CA ASP A 381 -20.34 -14.54 22.78
C ASP A 381 -20.60 -14.94 24.24
N VAL A 382 -20.67 -16.25 24.49
CA VAL A 382 -20.90 -16.82 25.83
C VAL A 382 -19.66 -16.70 26.71
N ASN A 383 -18.47 -16.82 26.13
CA ASN A 383 -17.19 -16.74 26.83
C ASN A 383 -16.05 -16.34 25.86
N VAL A 384 -14.84 -16.17 26.41
CA VAL A 384 -13.65 -15.73 25.66
C VAL A 384 -13.25 -16.69 24.54
N LEU A 385 -13.40 -18.02 24.73
CA LEU A 385 -13.05 -19.00 23.70
C LEU A 385 -14.05 -18.99 22.54
N ASP A 386 -15.32 -18.78 22.86
CA ASP A 386 -16.39 -18.57 21.88
C ASP A 386 -16.12 -17.30 21.05
N ALA A 387 -15.77 -16.19 21.71
CA ALA A 387 -15.37 -14.94 21.07
C ALA A 387 -14.16 -15.11 20.15
N ALA A 388 -13.12 -15.81 20.61
CA ALA A 388 -11.93 -16.09 19.78
C ALA A 388 -12.29 -16.94 18.56
N SER A 389 -13.11 -17.97 18.73
CA SER A 389 -13.51 -18.88 17.65
C SER A 389 -14.38 -18.19 16.60
N ARG A 390 -15.35 -17.37 17.03
CA ARG A 390 -16.16 -16.55 16.13
C ARG A 390 -15.30 -15.52 15.40
N GLY A 391 -14.43 -14.82 16.12
CA GLY A 391 -13.52 -13.84 15.53
C GLY A 391 -12.56 -14.46 14.51
N ALA A 392 -12.05 -15.67 14.75
CA ALA A 392 -11.25 -16.40 13.76
C ALA A 392 -12.06 -16.76 12.50
N ALA A 393 -13.31 -17.20 12.65
CA ALA A 393 -14.18 -17.52 11.52
C ALA A 393 -14.56 -16.27 10.70
N GLU A 394 -14.79 -15.13 11.36
CA GLU A 394 -14.99 -13.83 10.72
C GLU A 394 -13.73 -13.37 10.00
N GLY A 395 -12.57 -13.49 10.65
CA GLY A 395 -11.26 -13.20 10.07
C GLY A 395 -10.96 -14.05 8.84
N MET A 396 -11.32 -15.33 8.83
CA MET A 396 -11.17 -16.21 7.65
C MET A 396 -12.01 -15.71 6.47
N LYS A 397 -13.26 -15.31 6.71
CA LYS A 397 -14.11 -14.72 5.65
C LYS A 397 -13.52 -13.42 5.13
N LEU A 398 -13.02 -12.56 6.04
CA LEU A 398 -12.36 -11.32 5.67
C LEU A 398 -11.10 -11.57 4.83
N ALA A 399 -10.25 -12.51 5.25
CA ALA A 399 -9.03 -12.90 4.54
C ALA A 399 -9.33 -13.41 3.12
N LEU A 400 -10.31 -14.30 2.96
CA LEU A 400 -10.75 -14.78 1.64
C LEU A 400 -11.30 -13.65 0.76
N ASN A 401 -12.08 -12.74 1.34
CA ASN A 401 -12.60 -11.58 0.62
C ASN A 401 -11.46 -10.65 0.17
N VAL A 402 -10.45 -10.42 1.01
CA VAL A 402 -9.26 -9.62 0.66
C VAL A 402 -8.48 -10.29 -0.46
N ALA A 403 -8.21 -11.60 -0.37
CA ALA A 403 -7.51 -12.34 -1.41
C ALA A 403 -8.25 -12.30 -2.76
N ALA A 404 -9.56 -12.57 -2.75
CA ALA A 404 -10.39 -12.53 -3.95
C ALA A 404 -10.47 -11.12 -4.55
N MET A 405 -10.57 -10.09 -3.70
CA MET A 405 -10.55 -8.69 -4.12
C MET A 405 -9.21 -8.32 -4.78
N LEU A 406 -8.08 -8.62 -4.15
CA LEU A 406 -6.75 -8.32 -4.71
C LEU A 406 -6.55 -8.97 -6.07
N LEU A 407 -6.86 -10.26 -6.19
CA LEU A 407 -6.76 -10.98 -7.46
C LEU A 407 -7.59 -10.29 -8.56
N ALA A 408 -8.85 -9.99 -8.27
CA ALA A 408 -9.75 -9.38 -9.25
C ALA A 408 -9.30 -7.97 -9.64
N PHE A 409 -8.94 -7.12 -8.67
CA PHE A 409 -8.59 -5.72 -8.93
C PHE A 409 -7.22 -5.56 -9.61
N ILE A 410 -6.22 -6.36 -9.26
CA ILE A 410 -4.92 -6.36 -9.95
C ILE A 410 -5.12 -6.78 -11.41
N ALA A 411 -5.87 -7.85 -11.67
CA ALA A 411 -6.15 -8.30 -13.04
C ALA A 411 -6.95 -7.27 -13.86
N LEU A 412 -7.94 -6.61 -13.24
CA LEU A 412 -8.70 -5.54 -13.90
C LEU A 412 -7.85 -4.31 -14.16
N MET A 413 -6.92 -3.97 -13.26
CA MET A 413 -5.98 -2.87 -13.47
C MET A 413 -5.06 -3.15 -14.64
N GLU A 414 -4.49 -4.35 -14.74
CA GLU A 414 -3.66 -4.75 -15.89
C GLU A 414 -4.43 -4.69 -17.21
N LEU A 415 -5.69 -5.14 -17.22
CA LEU A 415 -6.56 -5.00 -18.38
C LEU A 415 -6.75 -3.52 -18.78
N VAL A 416 -7.02 -2.65 -17.81
CA VAL A 416 -7.21 -1.21 -18.08
C VAL A 416 -5.91 -0.57 -18.54
N ASN A 417 -4.77 -0.91 -17.93
CA ASN A 417 -3.45 -0.45 -18.35
C ASN A 417 -3.16 -0.86 -19.78
N TYR A 418 -3.37 -2.12 -20.14
CA TYR A 418 -3.24 -2.59 -21.51
C TYR A 418 -4.10 -1.78 -22.49
N LEU A 419 -5.35 -1.49 -22.14
CA LEU A 419 -6.23 -0.67 -22.99
C LEU A 419 -5.77 0.79 -23.13
N ILE A 420 -5.18 1.38 -22.08
CA ILE A 420 -4.65 2.74 -22.11
C ILE A 420 -3.35 2.79 -22.91
N THR A 421 -2.48 1.79 -22.77
CA THR A 421 -1.18 1.73 -23.46
C THR A 421 -1.30 1.32 -24.92
N TRP A 422 -2.38 0.61 -25.30
CA TRP A 422 -2.59 0.05 -26.64
C TRP A 422 -2.33 1.04 -27.80
N PRO A 423 -2.82 2.29 -27.79
CA PRO A 423 -2.52 3.25 -28.87
C PRO A 423 -1.03 3.60 -28.95
N SER A 424 -0.34 3.70 -27.82
CA SER A 424 1.09 4.00 -27.75
C SER A 424 1.92 2.82 -28.28
N LEU A 425 1.55 1.60 -27.92
CA LEU A 425 2.16 0.37 -28.42
C LEU A 425 2.06 0.27 -29.95
N MET A 426 0.91 0.57 -30.54
CA MET A 426 0.73 0.57 -31.99
C MET A 426 1.63 1.58 -32.71
N ILE A 427 1.75 2.80 -32.16
CA ILE A 427 2.62 3.84 -32.73
C ILE A 427 4.09 3.41 -32.62
N ASN A 428 4.51 2.91 -31.46
CA ASN A 428 5.88 2.48 -31.23
C ASN A 428 6.25 1.26 -32.07
N ALA A 429 5.36 0.27 -32.24
CA ALA A 429 5.58 -0.86 -33.13
C ALA A 429 5.79 -0.43 -34.58
N SER A 430 5.00 0.55 -35.07
CA SER A 430 5.21 1.11 -36.41
C SER A 430 6.55 1.85 -36.54
N THR A 431 6.99 2.51 -35.46
CA THR A 431 8.27 3.23 -35.39
C THR A 431 9.43 2.24 -35.40
N LEU A 432 9.35 1.16 -34.64
CA LEU A 432 10.34 0.09 -34.63
C LEU A 432 10.48 -0.58 -36.01
N GLY A 433 9.36 -0.86 -36.67
CA GLY A 433 9.37 -1.40 -38.04
C GLY A 433 10.11 -0.49 -39.03
N SER A 434 9.81 0.81 -39.02
CA SER A 434 10.50 1.77 -39.89
C SER A 434 12.00 1.93 -39.59
N LEU A 435 12.40 1.84 -38.32
CA LEU A 435 13.82 1.81 -37.94
C LEU A 435 14.50 0.52 -38.39
N ALA A 436 13.84 -0.62 -38.29
CA ALA A 436 14.38 -1.89 -38.76
C ALA A 436 14.64 -1.89 -40.27
N GLU A 437 13.73 -1.29 -41.05
CA GLU A 437 13.93 -1.06 -42.48
C GLU A 437 15.15 -0.14 -42.77
N ALA A 438 15.33 0.91 -41.96
CA ALA A 438 16.48 1.81 -42.10
C ALA A 438 17.82 1.12 -41.77
N PHE A 439 17.85 0.26 -40.75
CA PHE A 439 19.01 -0.57 -40.41
C PHE A 439 19.37 -1.53 -41.55
N ALA A 440 18.35 -2.21 -42.09
CA ALA A 440 18.52 -3.10 -43.24
C ALA A 440 19.07 -2.34 -44.47
N ALA A 441 18.54 -1.15 -44.76
CA ALA A 441 19.02 -0.31 -45.85
C ALA A 441 20.46 0.19 -45.65
N GLY A 442 20.86 0.40 -44.39
CA GLY A 442 22.23 0.76 -43.99
C GLY A 442 23.19 -0.42 -43.83
N ASN A 443 22.74 -1.65 -44.13
CA ASN A 443 23.51 -2.89 -43.94
C ASN A 443 24.04 -3.08 -42.50
N MET A 444 23.26 -2.64 -41.52
CA MET A 444 23.52 -2.80 -40.08
C MET A 444 22.66 -3.93 -39.52
N ALA A 445 23.21 -4.71 -38.59
CA ALA A 445 22.44 -5.72 -37.87
C ALA A 445 21.54 -5.06 -36.81
N LEU A 446 20.35 -5.64 -36.59
CA LEU A 446 19.48 -5.21 -35.50
C LEU A 446 20.10 -5.58 -34.15
N PRO A 447 19.91 -4.77 -33.09
CA PRO A 447 20.24 -5.17 -31.73
C PRO A 447 19.52 -6.48 -31.36
N GLU A 448 20.17 -7.29 -30.52
CA GLU A 448 19.63 -8.57 -30.09
C GLU A 448 18.30 -8.37 -29.33
N GLY A 449 17.28 -9.18 -29.66
CA GLY A 449 15.93 -9.06 -29.07
C GLY A 449 15.05 -7.93 -29.64
N CYS A 450 15.55 -7.13 -30.61
CA CYS A 450 14.81 -6.00 -31.20
C CYS A 450 14.23 -6.29 -32.59
N ASP A 451 13.86 -7.55 -32.85
CA ASP A 451 13.14 -7.92 -34.06
C ASP A 451 11.66 -7.49 -33.97
N PRO A 452 11.17 -6.63 -34.89
CA PRO A 452 9.77 -6.16 -34.89
C PRO A 452 8.71 -7.27 -34.89
N ALA A 453 9.05 -8.48 -35.35
CA ALA A 453 8.10 -9.60 -35.41
C ALA A 453 7.96 -10.38 -34.10
N THR A 454 8.96 -10.31 -33.21
CA THR A 454 9.05 -11.17 -32.02
C THR A 454 9.28 -10.40 -30.72
N VAL A 455 9.56 -9.10 -30.79
CA VAL A 455 9.75 -8.24 -29.62
C VAL A 455 8.49 -8.19 -28.74
N ALA A 456 8.68 -8.32 -27.44
CA ALA A 456 7.60 -8.14 -26.47
C ALA A 456 7.19 -6.67 -26.38
N ASP A 457 5.89 -6.38 -26.20
CA ASP A 457 5.34 -5.02 -26.09
C ASP A 457 6.10 -4.14 -25.08
N ALA A 458 6.54 -4.72 -23.96
CA ALA A 458 7.30 -4.03 -22.91
C ALA A 458 8.72 -3.60 -23.35
N ALA A 459 9.32 -4.29 -24.32
CA ALA A 459 10.69 -4.03 -24.79
C ALA A 459 10.76 -3.09 -26.01
N VAL A 460 9.62 -2.83 -26.67
CA VAL A 460 9.55 -2.04 -27.92
C VAL A 460 10.20 -0.66 -27.76
N VAL A 461 9.92 0.05 -26.67
CA VAL A 461 10.47 1.40 -26.44
C VAL A 461 11.99 1.37 -26.28
N GLY A 462 12.52 0.45 -25.46
CA GLY A 462 13.96 0.31 -25.26
C GLY A 462 14.70 -0.05 -26.55
N CYS A 463 14.10 -0.87 -27.41
CA CYS A 463 14.63 -1.17 -28.73
C CYS A 463 14.70 0.06 -29.64
N ILE A 464 13.66 0.90 -29.65
CA ILE A 464 13.66 2.15 -30.42
C ILE A 464 14.77 3.09 -29.93
N GLU A 465 14.90 3.27 -28.61
CA GLU A 465 15.95 4.12 -28.02
C GLU A 465 17.35 3.62 -28.40
N THR A 466 17.59 2.32 -28.28
CA THR A 466 18.87 1.68 -28.63
C THR A 466 19.20 1.87 -30.11
N MET A 467 18.22 1.67 -31.00
CA MET A 467 18.41 1.82 -32.44
C MET A 467 18.64 3.28 -32.86
N GLN A 468 17.99 4.24 -32.20
CA GLN A 468 18.17 5.67 -32.46
C GLN A 468 19.53 6.20 -31.99
N ALA A 469 20.17 5.54 -31.02
CA ALA A 469 21.52 5.88 -30.57
C ALA A 469 22.61 5.50 -31.59
N ALA A 470 22.29 4.70 -32.62
CA ALA A 470 23.26 4.27 -33.62
C ALA A 470 23.72 5.42 -34.55
N PRO A 471 25.00 5.46 -34.96
CA PRO A 471 25.53 6.54 -35.81
C PRO A 471 24.78 6.66 -37.15
N GLY A 472 24.37 7.89 -37.48
CA GLY A 472 23.67 8.17 -38.74
C GLY A 472 22.16 7.95 -38.72
N MET A 473 21.60 7.52 -37.58
CA MET A 473 20.15 7.41 -37.39
C MET A 473 19.52 8.76 -37.05
N THR A 474 18.32 8.99 -37.58
CA THR A 474 17.50 10.16 -37.21
C THR A 474 16.64 9.83 -36.00
N ALA A 475 16.54 10.76 -35.05
CA ALA A 475 15.61 10.62 -33.94
C ALA A 475 14.17 10.53 -34.46
N SER A 476 13.49 9.43 -34.16
CA SER A 476 12.07 9.22 -34.46
C SER A 476 11.24 9.46 -33.21
N TRP A 477 9.99 9.88 -33.40
CA TRP A 477 9.08 10.11 -32.29
C TRP A 477 8.75 8.81 -31.55
N ILE A 478 8.88 8.80 -30.22
CA ILE A 478 8.45 7.70 -29.36
C ILE A 478 7.14 8.14 -28.67
N ALA A 479 6.09 7.35 -28.82
CA ALA A 479 4.86 7.58 -28.08
C ALA A 479 5.08 7.18 -26.60
N PRO A 480 4.75 8.06 -25.63
CA PRO A 480 4.90 7.74 -24.22
C PRO A 480 3.94 6.61 -23.85
N VAL A 481 4.43 5.63 -23.09
CA VAL A 481 3.60 4.56 -22.52
C VAL A 481 3.02 5.11 -21.22
N VAL A 482 1.70 5.22 -21.15
CA VAL A 482 0.98 5.81 -20.00
C VAL A 482 0.10 4.76 -19.38
N THR A 483 0.29 4.51 -18.09
CA THR A 483 -0.57 3.62 -17.28
C THR A 483 -1.64 4.41 -16.53
N MET A 484 -2.61 3.70 -15.95
CA MET A 484 -3.61 4.28 -15.06
C MET A 484 -2.94 4.91 -13.82
N GLN A 485 -1.91 4.27 -13.28
CA GLN A 485 -1.09 4.80 -12.19
C GLN A 485 -0.43 6.13 -12.57
N ASP A 486 0.04 6.28 -13.81
CA ASP A 486 0.64 7.54 -14.27
C ASP A 486 -0.41 8.65 -14.37
N ILE A 487 -1.60 8.35 -14.91
CA ILE A 487 -2.71 9.32 -14.99
C ILE A 487 -3.06 9.84 -13.61
N PHE A 488 -3.26 8.92 -12.64
CA PHE A 488 -3.55 9.33 -11.28
C PHE A 488 -2.33 9.95 -10.60
N GLY A 489 -1.11 9.55 -10.95
CA GLY A 489 0.13 10.19 -10.51
C GLY A 489 0.18 11.67 -10.87
N TYR A 490 -0.19 12.05 -12.10
CA TYR A 490 -0.29 13.45 -12.48
C TYR A 490 -1.44 14.19 -11.76
N ILE A 491 -2.56 13.51 -11.51
CA ILE A 491 -3.69 14.09 -10.75
C ILE A 491 -3.30 14.33 -9.29
N PHE A 492 -2.55 13.41 -8.69
CA PHE A 492 -2.14 13.46 -7.29
C PHE A 492 -0.84 14.21 -7.04
N TRP A 493 -0.06 14.52 -8.07
CA TRP A 493 1.17 15.31 -7.98
C TRP A 493 0.98 16.60 -7.16
N PRO A 494 -0.03 17.47 -7.41
CA PRO A 494 -0.21 18.66 -6.60
C PRO A 494 -0.54 18.34 -5.14
N PHE A 495 -1.19 17.22 -4.86
CA PHE A 495 -1.49 16.81 -3.48
C PHE A 495 -0.22 16.32 -2.78
N ALA A 496 0.61 15.51 -3.43
CA ALA A 496 1.92 15.09 -2.90
C ALA A 496 2.79 16.31 -2.54
N TRP A 497 2.90 17.27 -3.46
CA TRP A 497 3.65 18.49 -3.21
C TRP A 497 3.09 19.30 -2.04
N VAL A 498 1.77 19.48 -1.99
CA VAL A 498 1.08 20.21 -0.91
C VAL A 498 1.23 19.54 0.46
N MET A 499 1.35 18.21 0.52
CA MET A 499 1.69 17.50 1.77
C MET A 499 3.14 17.76 2.23
N GLY A 500 3.97 18.35 1.36
CA GLY A 500 5.36 18.72 1.61
C GLY A 500 6.37 17.67 1.19
N VAL A 501 6.01 16.80 0.24
CA VAL A 501 6.96 15.89 -0.42
C VAL A 501 7.96 16.71 -1.26
N PRO A 502 9.27 16.44 -1.22
CA PRO A 502 10.27 17.04 -2.12
C PRO A 502 9.88 16.89 -3.59
N ALA A 503 10.28 17.85 -4.42
CA ALA A 503 9.80 17.92 -5.81
C ALA A 503 10.24 16.70 -6.64
N GLU A 504 11.44 16.18 -6.39
CA GLU A 504 11.96 14.95 -6.99
C GLU A 504 11.12 13.71 -6.67
N ASP A 505 10.64 13.60 -5.43
CA ASP A 505 9.88 12.44 -4.95
C ASP A 505 8.38 12.54 -5.27
N CYS A 506 7.88 13.75 -5.57
CA CYS A 506 6.45 14.05 -5.73
C CYS A 506 5.75 13.15 -6.75
N TYR A 507 6.39 12.87 -7.89
CA TYR A 507 5.78 12.01 -8.91
C TYR A 507 5.67 10.56 -8.42
N THR A 508 6.74 10.02 -7.83
CA THR A 508 6.77 8.66 -7.29
C THR A 508 5.72 8.49 -6.20
N ILE A 509 5.66 9.41 -5.23
CA ILE A 509 4.65 9.37 -4.17
C ILE A 509 3.25 9.52 -4.77
N ALA A 510 3.02 10.44 -5.70
CA ALA A 510 1.71 10.63 -6.31
C ALA A 510 1.20 9.40 -7.07
N ARG A 511 2.09 8.63 -7.72
CA ARG A 511 1.72 7.35 -8.33
C ARG A 511 1.20 6.36 -7.29
N LEU A 512 1.85 6.26 -6.12
CA LEU A 512 1.38 5.41 -5.01
C LEU A 512 0.00 5.87 -4.49
N LEU A 513 -0.24 7.18 -4.39
CA LEU A 513 -1.56 7.71 -4.01
C LEU A 513 -2.63 7.34 -5.05
N GLY A 514 -2.27 7.38 -6.32
CA GLY A 514 -3.11 6.93 -7.43
C GLY A 514 -3.42 5.44 -7.38
N GLU A 515 -2.39 4.62 -7.22
CA GLU A 515 -2.49 3.18 -7.06
C GLU A 515 -3.40 2.81 -5.89
N LYS A 516 -3.23 3.47 -4.74
CA LYS A 516 -4.12 3.31 -3.59
C LYS A 516 -5.58 3.57 -3.96
N MET A 517 -5.86 4.70 -4.62
CA MET A 517 -7.24 5.08 -4.93
C MET A 517 -7.91 4.11 -5.90
N VAL A 518 -7.14 3.64 -6.91
CA VAL A 518 -7.65 2.79 -7.98
C VAL A 518 -7.80 1.35 -7.53
N ILE A 519 -6.78 0.81 -6.85
CA ILE A 519 -6.73 -0.58 -6.42
C ILE A 519 -7.08 -0.66 -4.94
N ASN A 520 -6.09 -0.43 -4.08
CA ASN A 520 -6.22 -0.34 -2.63
C ASN A 520 -4.86 0.02 -2.03
N GLU A 521 -4.89 0.37 -0.75
CA GLU A 521 -3.72 0.73 0.03
C GLU A 521 -2.73 -0.42 0.24
N LEU A 522 -3.19 -1.68 0.23
CA LEU A 522 -2.32 -2.84 0.41
C LEU A 522 -1.34 -3.00 -0.76
N VAL A 523 -1.83 -2.89 -2.00
CA VAL A 523 -0.97 -2.91 -3.19
C VAL A 523 -0.02 -1.70 -3.18
N ALA A 524 -0.52 -0.52 -2.82
CA ALA A 524 0.33 0.68 -2.75
C ALA A 524 1.44 0.57 -1.69
N TYR A 525 1.21 -0.07 -0.54
CA TYR A 525 2.28 -0.36 0.42
C TYR A 525 3.27 -1.40 -0.12
N GLY A 526 2.81 -2.40 -0.87
CA GLY A 526 3.69 -3.37 -1.52
C GLY A 526 4.60 -2.70 -2.56
N SER A 527 4.04 -1.82 -3.38
CA SER A 527 4.82 -1.00 -4.32
C SER A 527 5.80 -0.06 -3.61
N LEU A 528 5.39 0.55 -2.49
CA LEU A 528 6.30 1.36 -1.67
C LEU A 528 7.46 0.52 -1.15
N GLN A 529 7.20 -0.68 -0.61
CA GLN A 529 8.24 -1.60 -0.15
C GLN A 529 9.22 -1.94 -1.28
N GLN A 530 8.72 -2.28 -2.47
CA GLN A 530 9.55 -2.60 -3.63
C GLN A 530 10.44 -1.42 -4.03
N LEU A 531 9.93 -0.18 -3.99
CA LEU A 531 10.71 1.02 -4.26
C LEU A 531 11.83 1.23 -3.22
N LEU A 532 11.61 0.85 -1.96
CA LEU A 532 12.65 0.93 -0.92
C LEU A 532 13.73 -0.13 -1.12
N LEU A 533 13.37 -1.30 -1.64
CA LEU A 533 14.32 -2.39 -1.93
C LEU A 533 15.11 -2.17 -3.22
N ASP A 534 14.58 -1.41 -4.20
CA ASP A 534 15.25 -1.17 -5.48
C ASP A 534 16.47 -0.24 -5.33
N PRO A 535 17.72 -0.69 -5.56
CA PRO A 535 18.93 0.13 -5.39
C PRO A 535 18.97 1.40 -6.26
N ASN A 536 18.18 1.47 -7.34
CA ASN A 536 18.18 2.61 -8.26
C ASN A 536 17.23 3.74 -7.83
N VAL A 537 16.38 3.50 -6.83
CA VAL A 537 15.38 4.47 -6.37
C VAL A 537 15.80 5.02 -5.01
N VAL A 538 16.07 6.33 -4.95
CA VAL A 538 16.37 7.00 -3.68
C VAL A 538 15.20 7.90 -3.33
N LEU A 539 14.47 7.54 -2.27
CA LEU A 539 13.42 8.37 -1.67
C LEU A 539 13.94 9.00 -0.39
N SER A 540 13.57 10.25 -0.12
CA SER A 540 13.88 10.88 1.17
C SER A 540 13.07 10.24 2.31
N GLU A 541 13.65 10.19 3.51
CA GLU A 541 12.97 9.73 4.73
C GLU A 541 11.64 10.47 4.96
N ARG A 542 11.64 11.78 4.67
CA ARG A 542 10.45 12.64 4.70
C ARG A 542 9.35 12.11 3.77
N SER A 543 9.68 11.76 2.53
CA SER A 543 8.72 11.21 1.57
C SER A 543 8.14 9.89 2.03
N ILE A 544 8.97 9.01 2.59
CA ILE A 544 8.54 7.69 3.10
C ILE A 544 7.54 7.87 4.24
N ILE A 545 7.82 8.75 5.20
CA ILE A 545 6.90 9.05 6.30
C ILE A 545 5.60 9.67 5.78
N ILE A 546 5.67 10.70 4.93
CA ILE A 546 4.47 11.34 4.36
C ILE A 546 3.62 10.32 3.58
N ALA A 547 4.26 9.48 2.76
CA ALA A 547 3.59 8.42 2.03
C ALA A 547 2.90 7.42 2.96
N THR A 548 3.57 7.00 4.04
CA THR A 548 3.00 6.10 5.06
C THR A 548 1.69 6.66 5.63
N TYR A 549 1.64 7.93 5.99
CA TYR A 549 0.39 8.52 6.50
C TYR A 549 -0.67 8.69 5.40
N ALA A 550 -0.27 9.09 4.19
CA ALA A 550 -1.19 9.31 3.09
C ALA A 550 -1.79 8.00 2.55
N LEU A 551 -1.05 6.90 2.64
CA LEU A 551 -1.49 5.56 2.27
C LEU A 551 -2.36 4.91 3.36
N CYS A 552 -2.22 5.30 4.63
CA CYS A 552 -3.03 4.78 5.73
C CYS A 552 -4.53 5.18 5.63
N GLY A 553 -5.34 4.34 4.98
CA GLY A 553 -6.80 4.44 4.96
C GLY A 553 -7.45 3.66 3.80
N PHE A 554 -8.66 3.16 3.98
CA PHE A 554 -9.42 2.37 2.98
C PHE A 554 -10.05 3.18 1.83
N ALA A 555 -9.62 4.42 1.59
CA ALA A 555 -10.20 5.28 0.56
C ALA A 555 -9.81 4.84 -0.86
N ASN A 556 -10.61 3.93 -1.44
CA ASN A 556 -10.45 3.41 -2.80
C ASN A 556 -11.82 3.02 -3.41
N PHE A 557 -11.87 2.84 -4.73
CA PHE A 557 -13.14 2.53 -5.42
C PHE A 557 -13.75 1.18 -5.00
N GLY A 558 -12.94 0.17 -4.71
CA GLY A 558 -13.42 -1.14 -4.26
C GLY A 558 -14.11 -1.08 -2.89
N SER A 559 -13.58 -0.27 -1.98
CA SER A 559 -14.11 -0.10 -0.63
C SER A 559 -15.50 0.53 -0.59
N ILE A 560 -15.92 1.25 -1.64
CA ILE A 560 -17.30 1.71 -1.78
C ILE A 560 -18.27 0.53 -1.74
N GLY A 561 -17.97 -0.55 -2.47
CA GLY A 561 -18.79 -1.75 -2.49
C GLY A 561 -18.89 -2.40 -1.10
N ILE A 562 -17.75 -2.51 -0.41
CA ILE A 562 -17.65 -3.07 0.94
C ILE A 562 -18.50 -2.26 1.92
N GLN A 563 -18.36 -0.94 1.92
CA GLN A 563 -19.06 -0.07 2.87
C GLN A 563 -20.57 0.01 2.58
N LEU A 564 -20.98 0.02 1.30
CA LEU A 564 -22.39 -0.06 0.92
C LEU A 564 -23.03 -1.40 1.30
N GLY A 565 -22.29 -2.50 1.17
CA GLY A 565 -22.72 -3.83 1.63
C GLY A 565 -22.86 -3.89 3.14
N GLY A 566 -21.85 -3.44 3.87
CA GLY A 566 -21.81 -3.45 5.34
C GLY A 566 -22.86 -2.55 5.97
N ILE A 567 -22.77 -1.23 5.75
CA ILE A 567 -23.71 -0.26 6.34
C ILE A 567 -25.12 -0.45 5.78
N GLY A 568 -25.24 -0.80 4.50
CA GLY A 568 -26.53 -1.12 3.89
C GLY A 568 -27.17 -2.39 4.47
N GLY A 569 -26.40 -3.32 5.01
CA GLY A 569 -26.91 -4.47 5.76
C GLY A 569 -27.48 -4.07 7.13
N ILE A 570 -26.91 -3.02 7.75
CA ILE A 570 -27.34 -2.48 9.04
C ILE A 570 -28.65 -1.68 8.91
N ALA A 571 -28.74 -0.82 7.89
CA ALA A 571 -29.91 0.02 7.62
C ALA A 571 -30.32 -0.06 6.13
N PRO A 572 -31.06 -1.12 5.72
CA PRO A 572 -31.44 -1.34 4.33
C PRO A 572 -32.19 -0.17 3.69
N GLU A 573 -33.00 0.56 4.46
CA GLU A 573 -33.78 1.72 3.99
C GLU A 573 -32.88 2.91 3.63
N ARG A 574 -31.65 2.97 4.15
CA ARG A 574 -30.68 4.05 3.89
C ARG A 574 -29.71 3.73 2.75
N LYS A 575 -29.78 2.55 2.13
CA LYS A 575 -28.90 2.18 0.99
C LYS A 575 -28.85 3.23 -0.12
N GLY A 576 -30.00 3.82 -0.45
CA GLY A 576 -30.08 4.88 -1.45
C GLY A 576 -29.34 6.16 -1.05
N ASP A 577 -29.35 6.51 0.23
CA ASP A 577 -28.64 7.68 0.76
C ASP A 577 -27.13 7.43 0.78
N LEU A 578 -26.70 6.27 1.26
CA LEU A 578 -25.29 5.86 1.30
C LEU A 578 -24.69 5.87 -0.12
N ALA A 579 -25.39 5.27 -1.09
CA ALA A 579 -24.93 5.24 -2.48
C ALA A 579 -24.79 6.64 -3.09
N ARG A 580 -25.67 7.59 -2.74
CA ARG A 580 -25.60 8.97 -3.23
C ARG A 580 -24.40 9.75 -2.72
N ILE A 581 -23.91 9.45 -1.51
CA ILE A 581 -22.78 10.15 -0.90
C ILE A 581 -21.46 9.38 -0.96
N ALA A 582 -21.48 8.10 -1.34
CA ALA A 582 -20.32 7.20 -1.32
C ALA A 582 -19.05 7.77 -1.96
N LEU A 583 -19.15 8.31 -3.19
CA LEU A 583 -18.00 8.91 -3.86
C LEU A 583 -17.44 10.12 -3.10
N ARG A 584 -18.31 10.97 -2.54
CA ARG A 584 -17.88 12.12 -1.74
C ARG A 584 -17.22 11.68 -0.44
N ALA A 585 -17.76 10.64 0.20
CA ALA A 585 -17.18 10.07 1.41
C ALA A 585 -15.82 9.44 1.14
N MET A 586 -15.65 8.72 0.03
CA MET A 586 -14.37 8.14 -0.39
C MET A 586 -13.31 9.22 -0.59
N PHE A 587 -13.61 10.26 -1.40
CA PHE A 587 -12.69 11.40 -1.56
C PHE A 587 -12.47 12.16 -0.24
N GLY A 588 -13.48 12.24 0.63
CA GLY A 588 -13.33 12.78 1.97
C GLY A 588 -12.33 11.99 2.81
N GLY A 589 -12.36 10.66 2.71
CA GLY A 589 -11.40 9.78 3.37
C GLY A 589 -9.98 9.97 2.84
N THR A 590 -9.83 10.10 1.51
CA THR A 590 -8.53 10.44 0.89
C THR A 590 -7.99 11.78 1.41
N LEU A 591 -8.82 12.82 1.44
CA LEU A 591 -8.41 14.13 1.95
C LEU A 591 -8.09 14.11 3.46
N ALA A 592 -8.78 13.27 4.24
CA ALA A 592 -8.49 13.08 5.65
C ALA A 592 -7.10 12.43 5.85
N ALA A 593 -6.78 11.39 5.09
CA ALA A 593 -5.44 10.78 5.10
C ALA A 593 -4.35 11.75 4.61
N PHE A 594 -4.64 12.59 3.62
CA PHE A 594 -3.69 13.62 3.17
C PHE A 594 -3.50 14.71 4.23
N MET A 595 -4.55 15.04 4.98
CA MET A 595 -4.47 16.00 6.07
C MET A 595 -3.59 15.48 7.21
N THR A 596 -3.72 14.20 7.59
CA THR A 596 -2.84 13.58 8.61
C THR A 596 -1.39 13.52 8.13
N ALA A 597 -1.16 13.14 6.87
CA ALA A 597 0.17 13.14 6.26
C ALA A 597 0.81 14.53 6.20
N THR A 598 0.00 15.55 5.89
CA THR A 598 0.45 16.95 5.91
C THR A 598 0.87 17.38 7.31
N ILE A 599 0.13 16.97 8.35
CA ILE A 599 0.48 17.26 9.75
C ILE A 599 1.79 16.55 10.14
N ALA A 600 1.98 15.30 9.72
CA ALA A 600 3.27 14.61 9.90
C ALA A 600 4.40 15.40 9.20
N GLY A 601 4.19 15.82 7.95
CA GLY A 601 5.13 16.65 7.18
C GLY A 601 5.46 18.01 7.83
N ILE A 602 4.59 18.60 8.64
CA ILE A 602 4.92 19.82 9.39
C ILE A 602 5.95 19.54 10.49
N LEU A 603 5.89 18.34 11.08
CA LEU A 603 6.59 17.99 12.31
C LEU A 603 7.94 17.30 12.09
N ILE A 604 8.07 16.51 11.03
CA ILE A 604 9.34 15.96 10.55
C ILE A 604 10.04 17.01 9.68
#